data_AF-A0A7R8WHY7-F1
#
_entry.id   AF-A0A7R8WHY7-F1
#
_cell.length_a   1.000
_cell.length_b   1.000
_cell.length_c   1.000
_cell.angle_alpha   90.00
_cell.angle_beta   90.00
_cell.angle_gamma   90.00
#
_symmetry.space_group_name_H-M   'P 1'
#
loop_
_entity.id
_entity.type
_entity.pdbx_description
1 polymer ?
#
loop_
_entity_poly.entity_id
_entity_poly.type
_entity_poly.pdbx_seq_one_letter_code
_entity_poly.pdbx_strand_id
1 'polypeptide(L)'
;SGEIMASSMESQKQLQVKFITKLEEYAVPEAPFSVPATIDVDGLSDLINELLKESKETESGSSITFDFLINGEFLRVPLSTFLEEHNVSAEAVLELEYVTRHPSPEPHVSLQHDDWVAAVHVSGEWIVCGCYDSSVQVWNTRGTHLTTITGHGGPVKGVRWLGREEGSDRRLILSVSQDQNLMCWAWDPKSFQSECLYVGRGHERAVDALGVDPTQQMVATGGWDNVLKVWATDPATENNEELDLGSSEAKRGKVAPSAGKTKSKVPLVTLAGHSEAISAVMWPQVDQLATASWDHTIRFWDHEVGRVIQEQSS
;
A
#
# COMPACT_ATOMS: atom_id res chain seq x y z
N SER A 1 54.93 6.34 -54.20
CA SER A 1 55.04 7.04 -52.91
C SER A 1 53.77 6.77 -52.15
N GLY A 2 53.80 5.84 -51.20
CA GLY A 2 52.63 5.39 -50.46
C GLY A 2 52.33 6.32 -49.30
N GLU A 3 51.14 6.92 -49.31
CA GLU A 3 50.53 7.52 -48.13
C GLU A 3 49.73 6.42 -47.44
N ILE A 4 50.28 5.92 -46.33
CA ILE A 4 49.58 5.03 -45.41
C ILE A 4 48.67 5.94 -44.56
N MET A 5 47.36 5.79 -44.74
CA MET A 5 46.35 6.32 -43.84
C MET A 5 46.56 5.71 -42.46
N ALA A 6 47.19 6.47 -41.55
CA ALA A 6 47.14 6.20 -40.13
C ALA A 6 45.74 6.59 -39.63
N SER A 7 44.81 5.63 -39.70
CA SER A 7 43.57 5.66 -38.93
C SER A 7 43.94 5.73 -37.45
N SER A 8 43.74 6.89 -36.83
CA SER A 8 43.83 7.06 -35.38
C SER A 8 42.66 6.33 -34.73
N MET A 9 42.86 5.07 -34.38
CA MET A 9 42.05 4.39 -33.37
C MET A 9 42.36 5.09 -32.02
N GLU A 10 41.54 6.07 -31.64
CA GLU A 10 41.49 6.52 -30.25
C GLU A 10 41.15 5.30 -29.39
N SER A 11 42.09 4.85 -28.56
CA SER A 11 41.83 3.78 -27.61
C SER A 11 40.78 4.29 -26.62
N GLN A 12 39.53 3.86 -26.79
CA GLN A 12 38.48 4.15 -25.81
C GLN A 12 38.95 3.67 -24.44
N LYS A 13 38.98 4.58 -23.46
CA LYS A 13 39.37 4.27 -22.07
C LYS A 13 38.51 3.11 -21.59
N GLN A 14 39.14 2.01 -21.18
CA GLN A 14 38.48 0.82 -20.65
C GLN A 14 38.52 0.87 -19.12
N LEU A 15 37.47 0.38 -18.47
CA LEU A 15 37.35 0.26 -17.02
C LEU A 15 37.15 -1.20 -16.65
N GLN A 16 37.72 -1.60 -15.51
CA GLN A 16 37.48 -2.91 -14.92
C GLN A 16 36.27 -2.83 -14.01
N VAL A 17 35.26 -3.65 -14.26
CA VAL A 17 34.03 -3.72 -13.47
C VAL A 17 33.79 -5.15 -12.99
N LYS A 18 33.21 -5.29 -11.81
CA LYS A 18 32.72 -6.55 -11.24
C LYS A 18 31.23 -6.39 -10.99
N PHE A 19 30.44 -7.32 -11.53
CA PHE A 19 29.00 -7.31 -11.33
C PHE A 19 28.62 -8.09 -10.08
N ILE A 20 27.76 -7.50 -9.24
CA ILE A 20 27.25 -8.08 -8.00
C ILE A 20 25.74 -7.95 -8.00
N THR A 21 25.01 -8.95 -7.52
CA THR A 21 23.56 -8.82 -7.32
C THR A 21 23.11 -9.60 -6.10
N LYS A 22 22.03 -9.12 -5.49
CA LYS A 22 21.29 -9.87 -4.45
C LYS A 22 20.24 -10.81 -5.07
N LEU A 23 20.01 -10.71 -6.38
CA LEU A 23 19.04 -11.52 -7.11
C LEU A 23 19.72 -12.78 -7.64
N GLU A 24 19.67 -13.89 -6.88
CA GLU A 24 20.35 -15.15 -7.24
C GLU A 24 19.94 -15.68 -8.63
N GLU A 25 18.70 -15.40 -9.05
CA GLU A 25 18.18 -15.77 -10.36
C GLU A 25 18.86 -15.03 -11.53
N TYR A 26 19.55 -13.94 -11.28
CA TYR A 26 20.31 -13.18 -12.29
C TYR A 26 21.80 -13.16 -12.01
N ALA A 27 22.32 -14.04 -11.16
CA ALA A 27 23.74 -14.08 -10.83
C ALA A 27 24.59 -14.39 -12.08
N VAL A 28 25.56 -13.51 -12.37
CA VAL A 28 26.60 -13.69 -13.40
C VAL A 28 27.95 -14.01 -12.74
N PRO A 29 28.94 -14.54 -13.48
CA PRO A 29 30.25 -14.82 -12.91
C PRO A 29 30.89 -13.58 -12.25
N GLU A 30 31.43 -13.75 -11.05
CA GLU A 30 32.07 -12.68 -10.27
C GLU A 30 33.46 -12.24 -10.80
N ALA A 31 33.80 -12.59 -12.04
CA ALA A 31 35.06 -12.20 -12.64
C ALA A 31 35.05 -10.71 -13.04
N PRO A 32 36.20 -10.00 -12.99
CA PRO A 32 36.32 -8.67 -13.54
C PRO A 32 36.14 -8.66 -15.07
N PHE A 33 35.33 -7.75 -15.57
CA PHE A 33 35.09 -7.51 -16.99
C PHE A 33 35.66 -6.15 -17.41
N SER A 34 36.14 -6.07 -18.65
CA SER A 34 36.55 -4.80 -19.26
C SER A 34 35.39 -4.18 -20.02
N VAL A 35 34.97 -2.98 -19.62
CA VAL A 35 33.90 -2.23 -20.29
C VAL A 35 34.39 -0.85 -20.74
N PRO A 36 33.86 -0.31 -21.85
CA PRO A 36 34.17 1.06 -22.26
C PRO A 36 33.75 2.07 -21.19
N ALA A 37 34.56 3.09 -20.91
CA ALA A 37 34.23 4.11 -19.92
C ALA A 37 33.01 4.98 -20.30
N THR A 38 32.62 4.97 -21.56
CA THR A 38 31.44 5.67 -22.07
C THR A 38 30.17 4.83 -22.02
N ILE A 39 30.23 3.60 -21.48
CA ILE A 39 29.07 2.73 -21.37
C ILE A 39 28.01 3.36 -20.45
N ASP A 40 26.76 3.28 -20.87
CA ASP A 40 25.60 3.73 -20.12
C ASP A 40 24.90 2.55 -19.45
N VAL A 41 23.80 2.86 -18.75
CA VAL A 41 22.99 1.86 -18.02
C VAL A 41 22.42 0.82 -18.97
N ASP A 42 21.95 1.23 -20.14
CA ASP A 42 21.33 0.32 -21.11
C ASP A 42 22.39 -0.64 -21.71
N GLY A 43 23.60 -0.13 -22.04
CA GLY A 43 24.70 -0.97 -22.51
C GLY A 43 25.21 -1.95 -21.44
N LEU A 44 25.28 -1.54 -20.18
CA LEU A 44 25.59 -2.47 -19.07
C LEU A 44 24.49 -3.53 -18.89
N SER A 45 23.22 -3.14 -19.06
CA SER A 45 22.09 -4.05 -19.01
C SER A 45 22.16 -5.09 -20.14
N ASP A 46 22.50 -4.67 -21.36
CA ASP A 46 22.68 -5.58 -22.49
C ASP A 46 23.81 -6.58 -22.24
N LEU A 47 24.93 -6.13 -21.66
CA LEU A 47 26.05 -7.00 -21.28
C LEU A 47 25.62 -8.07 -20.26
N ILE A 48 24.85 -7.70 -19.24
CA ILE A 48 24.31 -8.68 -18.27
C ILE A 48 23.41 -9.70 -18.98
N ASN A 49 22.55 -9.26 -19.90
CA ASN A 49 21.68 -10.18 -20.65
C ASN A 49 22.49 -11.13 -21.55
N GLU A 50 23.60 -10.68 -22.14
CA GLU A 50 24.51 -11.54 -22.90
C GLU A 50 25.17 -12.59 -21.98
N LEU A 51 25.72 -12.19 -20.84
CA LEU A 51 26.33 -13.10 -19.86
C LEU A 51 25.30 -14.12 -19.30
N LEU A 52 24.06 -13.71 -19.12
CA LEU A 52 22.98 -14.60 -18.68
C LEU A 52 22.62 -15.64 -19.74
N LYS A 53 22.61 -15.27 -21.03
CA LYS A 53 22.37 -16.21 -22.14
C LYS A 53 23.49 -17.23 -22.29
N GLU A 54 24.74 -16.84 -22.03
CA GLU A 54 25.89 -17.75 -22.10
C GLU A 54 25.95 -18.71 -20.92
N SER A 55 25.56 -18.25 -19.72
CA SER A 55 25.63 -19.05 -18.49
C SER A 55 24.45 -20.00 -18.29
N LYS A 56 23.26 -19.63 -18.80
CA LYS A 56 22.06 -20.46 -18.74
C LYS A 56 21.74 -20.93 -20.16
N GLU A 57 21.99 -22.21 -20.44
CA GLU A 57 21.54 -22.92 -21.66
C GLU A 57 20.00 -22.96 -21.73
N THR A 58 19.32 -21.81 -21.76
CA THR A 58 17.87 -21.74 -21.65
C THR A 58 17.31 -20.59 -22.50
N GLU A 59 16.43 -20.98 -23.43
CA GLU A 59 15.72 -20.16 -24.39
C GLU A 59 14.66 -19.25 -23.75
N SER A 60 15.03 -18.40 -22.78
CA SER A 60 14.11 -17.36 -22.30
C SER A 60 14.38 -16.07 -23.06
N GLY A 61 13.67 -15.90 -24.19
CA GLY A 61 13.83 -14.78 -25.13
C GLY A 61 13.40 -13.39 -24.63
N SER A 62 13.24 -13.18 -23.31
CA SER A 62 12.92 -11.88 -22.72
C SER A 62 14.20 -11.21 -22.20
N SER A 63 14.63 -10.13 -22.86
CA SER A 63 15.66 -9.23 -22.33
C SER A 63 15.12 -8.52 -21.10
N ILE A 64 15.87 -8.53 -20.00
CA ILE A 64 15.50 -7.86 -18.75
C ILE A 64 16.31 -6.57 -18.66
N THR A 65 15.66 -5.49 -18.24
CA THR A 65 16.38 -4.23 -18.02
C THR A 65 16.86 -4.16 -16.58
N PHE A 66 18.09 -3.68 -16.39
CA PHE A 66 18.72 -3.54 -15.08
C PHE A 66 19.08 -2.09 -14.79
N ASP A 67 19.00 -1.71 -13.52
CA ASP A 67 19.63 -0.51 -12.97
C ASP A 67 20.90 -0.92 -12.21
N PHE A 68 21.89 -0.04 -12.18
CA PHE A 68 23.19 -0.29 -11.54
C PHE A 68 23.43 0.70 -10.42
N LEU A 69 24.06 0.23 -9.35
CA LEU A 69 24.47 1.02 -8.21
C LEU A 69 25.99 0.90 -8.02
N ILE A 70 26.61 2.03 -7.73
CA ILE A 70 28.02 2.13 -7.33
C ILE A 70 28.03 2.77 -5.95
N ASN A 71 28.60 2.09 -4.95
CA ASN A 71 28.61 2.57 -3.55
C ASN A 71 27.22 2.94 -2.99
N GLY A 72 26.16 2.26 -3.46
CA GLY A 72 24.77 2.49 -3.03
C GLY A 72 24.04 3.62 -3.78
N GLU A 73 24.67 4.27 -4.76
CA GLU A 73 24.04 5.31 -5.58
C GLU A 73 23.77 4.82 -7.00
N PHE A 74 22.60 5.15 -7.54
CA PHE A 74 22.22 4.74 -8.88
C PHE A 74 23.04 5.44 -9.96
N LEU A 75 23.57 4.64 -10.88
CA LEU A 75 24.18 5.11 -12.11
C LEU A 75 23.07 5.68 -13.02
N ARG A 76 23.13 6.99 -13.32
CA ARG A 76 22.17 7.69 -14.20
C ARG A 76 22.82 8.34 -15.42
N VAL A 77 24.14 8.34 -15.45
CA VAL A 77 24.99 8.92 -16.50
C VAL A 77 26.01 7.87 -16.93
N PRO A 78 26.73 8.06 -18.05
CA PRO A 78 27.81 7.15 -18.45
C PRO A 78 28.86 6.98 -17.34
N LEU A 79 29.47 5.80 -17.28
CA LEU A 79 30.35 5.41 -16.16
C LEU A 79 31.49 6.41 -15.92
N SER A 80 32.13 6.91 -16.97
CA SER A 80 33.18 7.94 -16.88
C SER A 80 32.72 9.21 -16.17
N THR A 81 31.56 9.76 -16.54
CA THR A 81 30.99 10.96 -15.93
C THR A 81 30.66 10.73 -14.46
N PHE A 82 30.07 9.58 -14.13
CA PHE A 82 29.78 9.24 -12.74
C PHE A 82 31.04 9.21 -11.88
N LEU A 83 32.11 8.58 -12.37
CA LEU A 83 33.38 8.49 -11.64
C LEU A 83 34.05 9.86 -11.44
N GLU A 84 33.98 10.73 -12.44
CA GLU A 84 34.49 12.10 -12.35
C GLU A 84 33.71 12.93 -11.33
N GLU A 85 32.37 12.83 -11.32
CA GLU A 85 31.51 13.55 -10.38
C GLU A 85 31.73 13.10 -8.92
N HIS A 86 31.98 11.81 -8.71
CA HIS A 86 32.13 11.21 -7.37
C HIS A 86 33.59 11.04 -6.95
N ASN A 87 34.55 11.56 -7.73
CA ASN A 87 36.00 11.42 -7.51
C ASN A 87 36.45 9.97 -7.25
N VAL A 88 35.81 9.01 -7.91
CA VAL A 88 36.14 7.58 -7.78
C VAL A 88 37.28 7.25 -8.73
N SER A 89 38.34 6.62 -8.22
CA SER A 89 39.49 6.25 -9.04
C SER A 89 39.11 5.20 -10.09
N ALA A 90 39.40 5.52 -11.35
CA ALA A 90 39.25 4.61 -12.50
C ALA A 90 40.29 3.48 -12.54
N GLU A 91 41.27 3.46 -11.62
CA GLU A 91 42.34 2.46 -11.57
C GLU A 91 41.95 1.19 -10.80
N ALA A 92 40.87 1.25 -10.01
CA ALA A 92 40.36 0.11 -9.24
C ALA A 92 39.26 -0.63 -10.01
N VAL A 93 39.05 -1.91 -9.66
CA VAL A 93 37.88 -2.67 -10.13
C VAL A 93 36.64 -2.10 -9.47
N LEU A 94 35.70 -1.63 -10.28
CA LEU A 94 34.44 -1.02 -9.82
C LEU A 94 33.41 -2.10 -9.55
N GLU A 95 32.84 -2.11 -8.36
CA GLU A 95 31.74 -3.01 -8.03
C GLU A 95 30.41 -2.36 -8.45
N LEU A 96 29.74 -3.02 -9.39
CA LEU A 96 28.43 -2.64 -9.91
C LEU A 96 27.37 -3.58 -9.32
N GLU A 97 26.64 -3.10 -8.31
CA GLU A 97 25.46 -3.81 -7.82
C GLU A 97 24.31 -3.59 -8.80
N TYR A 98 23.71 -4.65 -9.36
CA TYR A 98 22.60 -4.51 -10.31
C TYR A 98 21.30 -5.12 -9.79
N VAL A 99 20.21 -4.45 -10.12
CA VAL A 99 18.84 -4.80 -9.75
C VAL A 99 17.93 -4.67 -10.96
N THR A 100 16.81 -5.40 -10.98
CA THR A 100 15.84 -5.28 -12.07
C THR A 100 15.25 -3.87 -12.12
N ARG A 101 15.31 -3.25 -13.28
CA ARG A 101 14.71 -1.94 -13.52
C ARG A 101 13.19 -2.10 -13.60
N HIS A 102 12.49 -1.42 -12.71
CA HIS A 102 11.03 -1.30 -12.80
C HIS A 102 10.70 -0.07 -13.66
N PRO A 103 9.89 -0.21 -14.72
CA PRO A 103 9.48 0.94 -15.50
C PRO A 103 8.68 1.92 -14.63
N SER A 104 8.74 3.20 -14.98
CA SER A 104 7.94 4.23 -14.33
C SER A 104 6.46 3.83 -14.36
N PRO A 105 5.73 3.87 -13.23
CA PRO A 105 4.31 3.58 -13.22
C PRO A 105 3.57 4.54 -14.15
N GLU A 106 2.84 4.00 -15.13
CA GLU A 106 2.01 4.79 -16.03
C GLU A 106 0.55 4.81 -15.56
N PRO A 107 -0.15 5.96 -15.63
CA PRO A 107 -1.56 6.03 -15.28
C PRO A 107 -2.39 5.22 -16.28
N HIS A 108 -2.96 4.11 -15.82
CA HIS A 108 -3.76 3.21 -16.67
C HIS A 108 -5.23 3.63 -16.75
N VAL A 109 -5.89 3.85 -15.62
CA VAL A 109 -7.33 4.19 -15.53
C VAL A 109 -7.54 5.25 -14.46
N SER A 110 -8.48 6.17 -14.71
CA SER A 110 -8.97 7.15 -13.73
C SER A 110 -10.42 6.83 -13.37
N LEU A 111 -10.71 6.69 -12.08
CA LEU A 111 -12.06 6.44 -11.55
C LEU A 111 -12.69 7.78 -11.17
N GLN A 112 -13.70 8.22 -11.91
CA GLN A 112 -14.33 9.51 -11.65
C GLN A 112 -15.33 9.41 -10.49
N HIS A 113 -15.12 10.24 -9.47
CA HIS A 113 -16.03 10.44 -8.35
C HIS A 113 -16.63 11.84 -8.37
N ASP A 114 -17.80 12.00 -7.74
CA ASP A 114 -18.52 13.29 -7.64
C ASP A 114 -17.96 14.20 -6.54
N ASP A 115 -17.18 13.65 -5.60
CA ASP A 115 -16.54 14.36 -4.49
C ASP A 115 -15.17 13.75 -4.18
N TRP A 116 -14.47 14.30 -3.18
CA TRP A 116 -13.14 13.86 -2.76
C TRP A 116 -13.14 12.41 -2.27
N VAL A 117 -12.15 11.64 -2.73
CA VAL A 117 -11.88 10.29 -2.25
C VAL A 117 -10.92 10.38 -1.07
N ALA A 118 -11.38 9.96 0.11
CA ALA A 118 -10.59 10.02 1.34
C ALA A 118 -9.72 8.77 1.56
N ALA A 119 -10.22 7.61 1.15
CA ALA A 119 -9.57 6.33 1.38
C ALA A 119 -9.85 5.36 0.23
N VAL A 120 -8.89 4.48 -0.04
CA VAL A 120 -8.97 3.43 -1.04
C VAL A 120 -8.42 2.13 -0.50
N HIS A 121 -9.03 1.01 -0.86
CA HIS A 121 -8.47 -0.31 -0.59
C HIS A 121 -8.79 -1.29 -1.72
N VAL A 122 -7.84 -2.17 -2.03
CA VAL A 122 -7.94 -3.13 -3.14
C VAL A 122 -7.94 -4.56 -2.57
N SER A 123 -8.82 -5.41 -3.10
CA SER A 123 -8.85 -6.84 -2.79
C SER A 123 -9.07 -7.62 -4.08
N GLY A 124 -7.99 -8.13 -4.66
CA GLY A 124 -8.03 -8.82 -5.95
C GLY A 124 -8.42 -7.86 -7.08
N GLU A 125 -9.55 -8.15 -7.74
CA GLU A 125 -10.05 -7.35 -8.87
C GLU A 125 -10.98 -6.20 -8.46
N TRP A 126 -11.25 -6.03 -7.15
CA TRP A 126 -12.17 -5.00 -6.64
C TRP A 126 -11.43 -3.91 -5.86
N ILE A 127 -11.92 -2.69 -6.04
CA ILE A 127 -11.45 -1.48 -5.37
C ILE A 127 -12.63 -0.93 -4.58
N VAL A 128 -12.42 -0.60 -3.32
CA VAL A 128 -13.39 0.13 -2.49
C VAL A 128 -12.85 1.51 -2.16
N CYS A 129 -13.70 2.52 -2.28
CA CYS A 129 -13.37 3.92 -2.06
C CYS A 129 -14.33 4.51 -1.00
N GLY A 130 -13.79 5.22 -0.02
CA GLY A 130 -14.56 6.05 0.91
C GLY A 130 -14.56 7.51 0.44
N CYS A 131 -15.73 8.12 0.32
CA CYS A 131 -15.90 9.44 -0.28
C CYS A 131 -16.43 10.48 0.72
N TYR A 132 -16.15 11.75 0.45
CA TYR A 132 -16.63 12.88 1.26
C TYR A 132 -18.14 13.13 1.12
N ASP A 133 -18.77 12.60 0.06
CA ASP A 133 -20.22 12.60 -0.13
C ASP A 133 -20.99 11.63 0.79
N SER A 134 -20.29 11.01 1.76
CA SER A 134 -20.79 10.01 2.71
C SER A 134 -21.08 8.63 2.10
N SER A 135 -20.62 8.37 0.87
CA SER A 135 -20.76 7.07 0.21
C SER A 135 -19.50 6.21 0.31
N VAL A 136 -19.71 4.89 0.26
CA VAL A 136 -18.67 3.90 -0.02
C VAL A 136 -18.92 3.35 -1.42
N GLN A 137 -17.96 3.46 -2.32
CA GLN A 137 -18.13 3.03 -3.71
C GLN A 137 -17.24 1.83 -4.02
N VAL A 138 -17.79 0.86 -4.74
CA VAL A 138 -17.07 -0.35 -5.16
C VAL A 138 -16.90 -0.33 -6.67
N TRP A 139 -15.66 -0.54 -7.11
CA TRP A 139 -15.24 -0.58 -8.50
C TRP A 139 -14.51 -1.87 -8.81
N ASN A 140 -14.38 -2.21 -10.09
CA ASN A 140 -13.37 -3.17 -10.53
C ASN A 140 -12.07 -2.47 -10.96
N THR A 141 -10.97 -3.23 -11.06
CA THR A 141 -9.66 -2.73 -11.52
C THR A 141 -9.65 -2.26 -12.99
N ARG A 142 -10.73 -2.54 -13.74
CA ARG A 142 -10.94 -2.05 -15.12
C ARG A 142 -11.68 -0.72 -15.18
N GLY A 143 -12.07 -0.15 -14.03
CA GLY A 143 -12.75 1.13 -13.92
C GLY A 143 -14.27 1.12 -14.11
N THR A 144 -14.89 -0.05 -13.96
CA THR A 144 -16.37 -0.15 -13.92
C THR A 144 -16.85 0.08 -12.49
N HIS A 145 -17.78 1.02 -12.32
CA HIS A 145 -18.50 1.21 -11.06
C HIS A 145 -19.49 0.05 -10.86
N LEU A 146 -19.40 -0.64 -9.72
CA LEU A 146 -20.23 -1.81 -9.39
C LEU A 146 -21.40 -1.43 -8.47
N THR A 147 -21.12 -0.71 -7.38
CA THR A 147 -22.10 -0.39 -6.33
C THR A 147 -21.74 0.91 -5.61
N THR A 148 -22.76 1.69 -5.26
CA THR A 148 -22.67 2.76 -4.26
C THR A 148 -23.40 2.31 -3.00
N ILE A 149 -22.69 2.28 -1.87
CA ILE A 149 -23.21 1.93 -0.56
C ILE A 149 -23.45 3.24 0.19
N THR A 150 -24.70 3.46 0.60
CA THR A 150 -25.13 4.63 1.36
C THR A 150 -25.61 4.22 2.75
N GLY A 151 -25.27 5.01 3.76
CA GLY A 151 -25.80 4.83 5.12
C GLY A 151 -25.01 5.57 6.20
N HIS A 152 -23.76 5.96 5.92
CA HIS A 152 -23.07 6.94 6.76
C HIS A 152 -23.77 8.30 6.73
N GLY A 153 -23.77 8.98 7.88
CA GLY A 153 -24.33 10.31 8.06
C GLY A 153 -23.35 11.45 7.76
N GLY A 154 -22.10 11.12 7.43
CA GLY A 154 -21.04 12.08 7.14
C GLY A 154 -19.89 11.48 6.32
N PRO A 155 -18.88 12.31 5.98
CA PRO A 155 -17.75 11.92 5.14
C PRO A 155 -17.09 10.61 5.59
N VAL A 156 -16.90 9.67 4.66
CA VAL A 156 -16.20 8.42 4.93
C VAL A 156 -14.70 8.68 4.85
N LYS A 157 -13.97 8.34 5.92
CA LYS A 157 -12.55 8.70 6.09
C LYS A 157 -11.61 7.51 6.00
N GLY A 158 -12.11 6.30 6.27
CA GLY A 158 -11.35 5.06 6.11
C GLY A 158 -12.23 3.97 5.55
N VAL A 159 -11.66 3.12 4.69
CA VAL A 159 -12.30 1.92 4.16
C VAL A 159 -11.32 0.76 4.15
N ARG A 160 -11.81 -0.46 4.40
CA ARG A 160 -11.03 -1.68 4.27
C ARG A 160 -11.88 -2.85 3.80
N TRP A 161 -11.25 -3.70 2.99
CA TRP A 161 -11.81 -5.01 2.69
C TRP A 161 -11.50 -5.93 3.85
N LEU A 162 -12.51 -6.68 4.25
CA LEU A 162 -12.37 -7.89 5.04
C LEU A 162 -12.55 -9.09 4.11
N GLY A 163 -12.37 -10.27 4.68
CA GLY A 163 -12.52 -11.54 4.00
C GLY A 163 -13.95 -11.80 3.53
N ARG A 164 -14.23 -13.08 3.29
CA ARG A 164 -15.59 -13.52 2.96
C ARG A 164 -16.38 -13.67 4.25
N GLU A 165 -17.68 -13.38 4.17
CA GLU A 165 -18.61 -13.79 5.20
C GLU A 165 -18.65 -15.33 5.26
N GLU A 166 -18.64 -15.89 6.47
CA GLU A 166 -18.63 -17.33 6.64
C GLU A 166 -19.89 -17.97 6.05
N GLY A 167 -19.71 -19.00 5.22
CA GLY A 167 -20.82 -19.70 4.57
C GLY A 167 -21.49 -18.93 3.43
N SER A 168 -20.92 -17.80 2.96
CA SER A 168 -21.46 -17.04 1.83
C SER A 168 -20.38 -16.57 0.84
N ASP A 169 -20.81 -16.16 -0.35
CA ASP A 169 -19.93 -15.52 -1.35
C ASP A 169 -19.76 -14.01 -1.11
N ARG A 170 -20.45 -13.45 -0.10
CA ARG A 170 -20.41 -12.02 0.20
C ARG A 170 -19.04 -11.62 0.75
N ARG A 171 -18.59 -10.45 0.36
CA ARG A 171 -17.37 -9.82 0.87
C ARG A 171 -17.74 -8.83 1.94
N LEU A 172 -16.92 -8.77 2.97
CA LEU A 172 -17.10 -7.83 4.06
C LEU A 172 -16.30 -6.55 3.77
N ILE A 173 -16.91 -5.40 4.03
CA ILE A 173 -16.29 -4.07 3.89
C ILE A 173 -16.45 -3.35 5.22
N LEU A 174 -15.38 -2.77 5.73
CA LEU A 174 -15.41 -1.85 6.84
C LEU A 174 -15.28 -0.42 6.34
N SER A 175 -16.02 0.49 6.97
CA SER A 175 -15.90 1.92 6.75
C SER A 175 -16.01 2.69 8.06
N VAL A 176 -15.23 3.76 8.17
CA VAL A 176 -15.28 4.70 9.29
C VAL A 176 -15.56 6.11 8.77
N SER A 177 -16.29 6.89 9.55
CA SER A 177 -16.78 8.19 9.11
C SER A 177 -16.66 9.26 10.20
N GLN A 178 -16.73 10.51 9.76
CA GLN A 178 -16.92 11.66 10.64
C GLN A 178 -18.25 11.63 11.40
N ASP A 179 -19.19 10.75 11.02
CA ASP A 179 -20.41 10.47 11.78
C ASP A 179 -20.19 9.69 13.08
N GLN A 180 -18.92 9.44 13.44
CA GLN A 180 -18.45 8.78 14.67
C GLN A 180 -18.63 7.25 14.67
N ASN A 181 -19.09 6.66 13.57
CA ASN A 181 -19.36 5.23 13.51
C ASN A 181 -18.34 4.46 12.68
N LEU A 182 -18.10 3.23 13.11
CA LEU A 182 -17.61 2.14 12.29
C LEU A 182 -18.83 1.42 11.70
N MET A 183 -18.84 1.11 10.41
CA MET A 183 -19.88 0.27 9.81
C MET A 183 -19.25 -0.92 9.10
N CYS A 184 -19.92 -2.07 9.18
CA CYS A 184 -19.56 -3.26 8.41
C CYS A 184 -20.67 -3.59 7.42
N TRP A 185 -20.28 -3.82 6.18
CA TRP A 185 -21.17 -4.10 5.06
C TRP A 185 -20.90 -5.49 4.51
N ALA A 186 -21.94 -6.27 4.26
CA ALA A 186 -21.87 -7.43 3.40
C ALA A 186 -22.20 -7.00 1.98
N TRP A 187 -21.26 -7.17 1.05
CA TRP A 187 -21.44 -6.88 -0.37
C TRP A 187 -21.40 -8.17 -1.18
N ASP A 188 -22.43 -8.39 -2.00
CA ASP A 188 -22.52 -9.57 -2.87
C ASP A 188 -21.96 -9.24 -4.26
N PRO A 189 -20.86 -9.88 -4.70
CA PRO A 189 -20.26 -9.63 -6.00
C PRO A 189 -21.12 -10.08 -7.20
N LYS A 190 -22.15 -10.91 -6.98
CA LYS A 190 -23.03 -11.40 -8.05
C LYS A 190 -24.24 -10.49 -8.26
N SER A 191 -24.85 -10.03 -7.17
CA SER A 191 -26.04 -9.16 -7.22
C SER A 191 -25.73 -7.68 -7.10
N PHE A 192 -24.50 -7.31 -6.76
CA PHE A 192 -24.06 -5.94 -6.47
C PHE A 192 -24.88 -5.24 -5.39
N GLN A 193 -25.55 -6.03 -4.55
CA GLN A 193 -26.30 -5.54 -3.40
C GLN A 193 -25.38 -5.46 -2.18
N SER A 194 -25.70 -4.54 -1.29
CA SER A 194 -25.01 -4.37 -0.01
C SER A 194 -26.00 -4.29 1.13
N GLU A 195 -25.60 -4.80 2.28
CA GLU A 195 -26.37 -4.82 3.52
C GLU A 195 -25.48 -4.40 4.68
N CYS A 196 -25.96 -3.52 5.56
CA CYS A 196 -25.24 -3.17 6.78
C CYS A 196 -25.42 -4.28 7.82
N LEU A 197 -24.33 -4.95 8.20
CA LEU A 197 -24.38 -6.02 9.20
C LEU A 197 -24.41 -5.45 10.62
N TYR A 198 -23.59 -4.44 10.88
CA TYR A 198 -23.54 -3.77 12.17
C TYR A 198 -22.96 -2.36 12.10
N VAL A 199 -23.29 -1.57 13.13
CA VAL A 199 -22.73 -0.24 13.39
C VAL A 199 -21.98 -0.27 14.73
N GLY A 200 -20.67 -0.09 14.70
CA GLY A 200 -19.84 0.12 15.88
C GLY A 200 -19.99 1.54 16.41
N ARG A 201 -20.62 1.67 17.59
CA ARG A 201 -20.81 2.94 18.30
C ARG A 201 -19.92 2.99 19.54
N GLY A 202 -19.30 4.14 19.76
CA GLY A 202 -18.51 4.37 20.97
C GLY A 202 -17.45 5.44 20.86
N HIS A 203 -17.05 5.85 19.65
CA HIS A 203 -16.28 7.08 19.48
C HIS A 203 -17.17 8.30 19.76
N GLU A 204 -16.57 9.34 20.35
CA GLU A 204 -17.30 10.57 20.72
C GLU A 204 -17.10 11.69 19.67
N ARG A 205 -16.18 11.48 18.73
CA ARG A 205 -15.82 12.42 17.66
C ARG A 205 -15.51 11.65 16.37
N ALA A 206 -15.20 12.39 15.32
CA ALA A 206 -14.94 11.84 13.98
C ALA A 206 -13.86 10.74 14.00
N VAL A 207 -14.11 9.65 13.28
CA VAL A 207 -13.19 8.51 13.17
C VAL A 207 -12.46 8.60 11.83
N ASP A 208 -11.14 8.74 11.87
CA ASP A 208 -10.31 8.99 10.68
C ASP A 208 -9.42 7.80 10.31
N ALA A 209 -9.08 6.95 11.28
CA ALA A 209 -8.16 5.84 11.11
C ALA A 209 -8.85 4.49 11.30
N LEU A 210 -8.48 3.52 10.44
CA LEU A 210 -9.02 2.17 10.41
C LEU A 210 -7.91 1.18 10.07
N GLY A 211 -7.64 0.24 10.98
CA GLY A 211 -6.70 -0.85 10.79
C GLY A 211 -7.34 -2.19 11.08
N VAL A 212 -7.08 -3.20 10.25
CA VAL A 212 -7.57 -4.57 10.43
C VAL A 212 -6.40 -5.46 10.81
N ASP A 213 -6.62 -6.39 11.74
CA ASP A 213 -5.59 -7.31 12.17
C ASP A 213 -5.30 -8.39 11.09
N PRO A 214 -4.13 -9.04 11.11
CA PRO A 214 -3.78 -10.05 10.10
C PRO A 214 -4.72 -11.28 10.07
N THR A 215 -5.37 -11.62 11.19
CA THR A 215 -6.36 -12.71 11.27
C THR A 215 -7.76 -12.29 10.84
N GLN A 216 -7.99 -10.98 10.67
CA GLN A 216 -9.26 -10.35 10.31
C GLN A 216 -10.40 -10.58 11.32
N GLN A 217 -10.07 -10.94 12.56
CA GLN A 217 -11.01 -11.11 13.66
C GLN A 217 -11.22 -9.81 14.46
N MET A 218 -10.28 -8.87 14.33
CA MET A 218 -10.28 -7.61 15.02
C MET A 218 -10.04 -6.43 14.09
N VAL A 219 -10.64 -5.32 14.47
CA VAL A 219 -10.44 -4.02 13.82
C VAL A 219 -10.14 -3.01 14.90
N ALA A 220 -9.21 -2.11 14.58
CA ALA A 220 -8.82 -1.00 15.41
C ALA A 220 -9.18 0.31 14.71
N THR A 221 -9.76 1.25 15.47
CA THR A 221 -10.18 2.56 14.97
C THR A 221 -9.66 3.67 15.87
N GLY A 222 -9.35 4.81 15.26
CA GLY A 222 -8.87 6.00 15.96
C GLY A 222 -9.34 7.27 15.26
N GLY A 223 -9.40 8.37 16.00
CA GLY A 223 -9.81 9.64 15.43
C GLY A 223 -9.64 10.81 16.38
N TRP A 224 -10.56 11.77 16.27
CA TRP A 224 -10.52 13.07 16.94
C TRP A 224 -10.86 13.06 18.43
N ASP A 225 -11.28 11.92 18.96
CA ASP A 225 -11.50 11.69 20.39
C ASP A 225 -10.25 11.17 21.11
N ASN A 226 -9.12 11.10 20.40
CA ASN A 226 -7.78 10.77 20.92
C ASN A 226 -7.68 9.36 21.53
N VAL A 227 -8.73 8.54 21.36
CA VAL A 227 -8.79 7.19 21.88
C VAL A 227 -8.73 6.19 20.74
N LEU A 228 -8.02 5.10 21.02
CA LEU A 228 -7.98 3.93 20.18
C LEU A 228 -9.07 2.97 20.66
N LYS A 229 -9.87 2.43 19.73
CA LYS A 229 -10.89 1.42 20.03
C LYS A 229 -10.67 0.17 19.21
N VAL A 230 -10.78 -0.98 19.86
CA VAL A 230 -10.68 -2.30 19.22
C VAL A 230 -12.04 -2.97 19.23
N TRP A 231 -12.42 -3.59 18.13
CA TRP A 231 -13.73 -4.21 17.92
C TRP A 231 -13.55 -5.61 17.33
N ALA A 232 -14.45 -6.53 17.67
CA ALA A 232 -14.56 -7.80 16.94
C ALA A 232 -15.20 -7.56 15.57
N THR A 233 -14.69 -8.20 14.52
CA THR A 233 -15.25 -8.12 13.16
C THR A 233 -16.47 -9.02 12.97
N ASP A 234 -16.60 -10.10 13.75
CA ASP A 234 -17.72 -11.04 13.63
C ASP A 234 -19.06 -10.37 14.01
N PRO A 235 -20.07 -10.32 13.12
CA PRO A 235 -21.39 -9.79 13.45
C PRO A 235 -22.13 -10.53 14.58
N ALA A 236 -21.71 -11.74 14.94
CA ALA A 236 -22.37 -12.57 15.95
C ALA A 236 -21.88 -12.35 17.39
N THR A 237 -20.82 -11.58 17.62
CA THR A 237 -20.28 -11.37 18.98
C THR A 237 -21.32 -10.77 19.93
N GLU A 238 -21.42 -11.27 21.18
CA GLU A 238 -22.54 -11.05 22.11
C GLU A 238 -22.72 -9.62 22.67
N ASN A 239 -21.87 -8.66 22.31
CA ASN A 239 -21.92 -7.27 22.80
C ASN A 239 -22.88 -6.38 21.98
N ASN A 240 -23.99 -6.95 21.49
CA ASN A 240 -24.86 -6.27 20.53
C ASN A 240 -26.15 -5.73 21.17
N GLU A 241 -26.40 -4.41 21.02
CA GLU A 241 -27.71 -3.82 21.29
C GLU A 241 -28.50 -3.69 19.97
N GLU A 242 -29.79 -4.06 19.94
CA GLU A 242 -30.63 -3.93 18.74
C GLU A 242 -30.95 -2.44 18.46
N LEU A 243 -30.75 -1.98 17.23
CA LEU A 243 -31.11 -0.61 16.81
C LEU A 243 -32.14 -0.59 15.68
N ASP A 244 -33.00 0.42 15.77
CA ASP A 244 -33.83 0.92 14.67
C ASP A 244 -33.22 2.23 14.16
N LEU A 245 -32.83 2.29 12.88
CA LEU A 245 -32.27 3.49 12.25
C LEU A 245 -33.35 4.49 11.80
N GLY A 246 -34.60 4.35 12.26
CA GLY A 246 -35.70 5.24 11.94
C GLY A 246 -35.94 6.35 12.98
N SER A 247 -35.32 7.53 12.79
CA SER A 247 -35.82 8.89 13.10
C SER A 247 -34.72 9.86 13.55
N SER A 248 -33.98 10.41 12.58
CA SER A 248 -33.55 11.80 12.70
C SER A 248 -34.44 12.63 11.77
N GLU A 249 -34.94 13.77 12.24
CA GLU A 249 -35.83 14.67 11.49
C GLU A 249 -35.15 15.19 10.21
N ALA A 250 -35.25 14.41 9.14
CA ALA A 250 -34.78 14.77 7.82
C ALA A 250 -35.76 15.78 7.19
N LYS A 251 -35.46 17.07 7.30
CA LYS A 251 -35.88 18.01 6.25
C LYS A 251 -35.05 17.73 5.00
N ARG A 252 -35.73 17.14 4.02
CA ARG A 252 -35.37 16.93 2.60
C ARG A 252 -34.46 15.74 2.27
N GLY A 253 -35.13 14.61 2.01
CA GLY A 253 -35.04 13.92 0.72
C GLY A 253 -33.68 13.34 0.34
N LYS A 254 -33.23 12.32 1.06
CA LYS A 254 -32.30 11.29 0.56
C LYS A 254 -32.75 9.93 1.09
N VAL A 255 -32.72 8.93 0.22
CA VAL A 255 -33.23 7.57 0.43
C VAL A 255 -32.56 6.94 1.65
N ALA A 256 -33.38 6.50 2.61
CA ALA A 256 -32.96 5.82 3.82
C ALA A 256 -32.32 4.45 3.49
N PRO A 257 -31.39 3.94 4.31
CA PRO A 257 -30.90 2.58 4.18
C PRO A 257 -32.08 1.61 4.28
N SER A 258 -31.98 0.47 3.57
CA SER A 258 -33.01 -0.56 3.53
C SER A 258 -33.43 -0.95 4.95
N ALA A 259 -34.74 -1.09 5.15
CA ALA A 259 -35.37 -1.42 6.42
C ALA A 259 -34.99 -2.84 6.88
N GLY A 260 -33.82 -2.96 7.53
CA GLY A 260 -33.34 -4.16 8.20
C GLY A 260 -32.79 -3.76 9.57
N LYS A 261 -33.09 -4.58 10.59
CA LYS A 261 -32.57 -4.38 11.96
C LYS A 261 -31.04 -4.42 11.92
N THR A 262 -30.39 -3.28 12.10
CA THR A 262 -28.93 -3.20 12.11
C THR A 262 -28.43 -3.37 13.53
N LYS A 263 -27.48 -4.28 13.75
CA LYS A 263 -26.93 -4.53 15.10
C LYS A 263 -26.01 -3.38 15.52
N SER A 264 -26.11 -2.89 16.76
CA SER A 264 -25.10 -2.01 17.34
C SER A 264 -23.99 -2.83 17.95
N LYS A 265 -22.71 -2.50 17.75
CA LYS A 265 -21.59 -3.06 18.52
C LYS A 265 -20.95 -2.00 19.39
N VAL A 266 -20.49 -2.40 20.57
CA VAL A 266 -19.60 -1.61 21.42
C VAL A 266 -18.15 -2.10 21.27
N PRO A 267 -17.15 -1.25 21.53
CA PRO A 267 -15.75 -1.67 21.44
C PRO A 267 -15.44 -2.74 22.49
N LEU A 268 -14.58 -3.71 22.14
CA LEU A 268 -14.03 -4.69 23.07
C LEU A 268 -13.12 -4.02 24.09
N VAL A 269 -12.28 -3.10 23.60
CA VAL A 269 -11.29 -2.38 24.40
C VAL A 269 -11.25 -0.92 23.93
N THR A 270 -11.18 0.01 24.88
CA THR A 270 -10.87 1.42 24.62
C THR A 270 -9.55 1.75 25.29
N LEU A 271 -8.58 2.19 24.50
CA LEU A 271 -7.22 2.51 24.91
C LEU A 271 -7.03 4.02 24.82
N ALA A 272 -6.98 4.65 26.00
CA ALA A 272 -6.64 6.05 26.12
C ALA A 272 -5.14 6.21 26.30
N GLY A 273 -4.57 7.22 25.66
CA GLY A 273 -3.18 7.58 25.90
C GLY A 273 -2.68 8.73 25.06
N HIS A 274 -3.11 8.84 23.81
CA HIS A 274 -2.74 9.99 22.98
C HIS A 274 -3.38 11.26 23.53
N SER A 275 -2.67 12.38 23.43
CA SER A 275 -3.19 13.69 23.84
C SER A 275 -3.94 14.41 22.73
N GLU A 276 -3.75 13.98 21.48
CA GLU A 276 -4.34 14.56 20.27
C GLU A 276 -4.86 13.46 19.33
N ALA A 277 -5.49 13.89 18.23
CA ALA A 277 -6.19 13.02 17.30
C ALA A 277 -5.29 11.90 16.72
N ILE A 278 -5.80 10.68 16.69
CA ILE A 278 -5.13 9.55 16.05
C ILE A 278 -5.37 9.65 14.54
N SER A 279 -4.30 9.79 13.78
CA SER A 279 -4.33 9.97 12.32
C SER A 279 -4.14 8.67 11.54
N ALA A 280 -3.46 7.68 12.12
CA ALA A 280 -3.27 6.38 11.49
C ALA A 280 -3.24 5.25 12.52
N VAL A 281 -3.72 4.08 12.10
CA VAL A 281 -3.77 2.86 12.89
C VAL A 281 -3.38 1.70 11.98
N MET A 282 -2.47 0.84 12.43
CA MET A 282 -2.07 -0.37 11.70
C MET A 282 -1.74 -1.51 12.64
N TRP A 283 -1.93 -2.74 12.16
CA TRP A 283 -1.50 -3.96 12.84
C TRP A 283 -0.24 -4.51 12.17
N PRO A 284 0.97 -4.24 12.70
CA PRO A 284 2.18 -4.88 12.20
C PRO A 284 2.16 -6.40 12.41
N GLN A 285 1.58 -6.87 13.51
CA GLN A 285 1.49 -8.28 13.92
C GLN A 285 0.12 -8.55 14.54
N VAL A 286 -0.19 -9.80 14.89
CA VAL A 286 -1.50 -10.17 15.45
C VAL A 286 -1.70 -9.62 16.87
N ASP A 287 -0.63 -9.55 17.66
CA ASP A 287 -0.61 -9.11 19.05
C ASP A 287 -0.30 -7.61 19.21
N GLN A 288 0.39 -7.04 18.23
CA GLN A 288 0.89 -5.66 18.27
C GLN A 288 0.11 -4.72 17.35
N LEU A 289 -0.34 -3.60 17.90
CA LEU A 289 -0.93 -2.49 17.16
C LEU A 289 -0.01 -1.26 17.21
N ALA A 290 0.09 -0.52 16.11
CA ALA A 290 0.73 0.78 16.04
C ALA A 290 -0.29 1.90 15.74
N THR A 291 -0.15 3.03 16.43
CA THR A 291 -0.92 4.26 16.18
C THR A 291 0.01 5.44 15.97
N ALA A 292 -0.35 6.34 15.06
CA ALA A 292 0.28 7.65 14.91
C ALA A 292 -0.74 8.74 15.25
N SER A 293 -0.29 9.78 15.96
CA SER A 293 -1.17 10.87 16.41
C SER A 293 -0.57 12.24 16.13
N TRP A 294 -1.46 13.24 16.13
CA TRP A 294 -1.13 14.66 16.06
C TRP A 294 -0.37 15.17 17.29
N ASP A 295 -0.19 14.34 18.32
CA ASP A 295 0.68 14.63 19.48
C ASP A 295 2.17 14.37 19.19
N HIS A 296 2.51 14.13 17.92
CA HIS A 296 3.85 13.85 17.42
C HIS A 296 4.44 12.52 17.92
N THR A 297 3.59 11.59 18.36
CA THR A 297 4.03 10.27 18.83
C THR A 297 3.56 9.14 17.92
N ILE A 298 4.37 8.07 17.91
CA ILE A 298 3.94 6.74 17.47
C ILE A 298 3.93 5.85 18.70
N ARG A 299 2.81 5.14 18.91
CA ARG A 299 2.64 4.24 20.05
C ARG A 299 2.37 2.83 19.60
N PHE A 300 3.01 1.88 20.28
CA PHE A 300 2.76 0.46 20.14
C PHE A 300 1.94 -0.05 21.32
N TRP A 301 0.89 -0.80 21.02
CA TRP A 301 -0.08 -1.32 21.99
C TRP A 301 -0.10 -2.84 21.92
N ASP A 302 -0.21 -3.45 23.10
CA ASP A 302 -0.61 -4.84 23.24
C ASP A 302 -2.13 -4.85 23.41
N HIS A 303 -2.83 -5.44 22.46
CA HIS A 303 -4.29 -5.46 22.52
C HIS A 303 -4.83 -6.48 23.54
N GLU A 304 -4.07 -7.51 23.92
CA GLU A 304 -4.46 -8.47 24.96
C GLU A 304 -4.33 -7.85 26.36
N VAL A 305 -3.32 -7.01 26.56
CA VAL A 305 -3.00 -6.41 27.87
C VAL A 305 -3.58 -5.00 28.03
N GLY A 306 -4.00 -4.37 26.93
CA GLY A 306 -4.58 -3.04 26.92
C GLY A 306 -3.66 -1.94 27.46
N ARG A 307 -2.34 -2.10 27.29
CA ARG A 307 -1.31 -1.15 27.74
C ARG A 307 -0.42 -0.73 26.58
N VAL A 308 0.13 0.49 26.68
CA VAL A 308 1.21 0.96 25.81
C VAL A 308 2.46 0.16 26.13
N ILE A 309 3.02 -0.53 25.15
CA ILE A 309 4.27 -1.31 25.31
C ILE A 309 5.48 -0.42 25.08
N GLN A 310 5.39 0.46 24.07
CA GLN A 310 6.50 1.29 23.63
C GLN A 310 5.99 2.59 23.02
N GLU A 311 6.66 3.69 23.34
CA GLU A 311 6.39 5.03 22.83
C GLU A 311 7.65 5.57 22.16
N GLN A 312 7.50 6.11 20.95
CA GLN A 312 8.57 6.80 20.24
C GLN A 312 8.12 8.24 19.98
N SER A 313 8.92 9.20 20.46
CA SER A 313 8.77 10.63 20.24
C SER A 313 10.03 11.15 19.55
N SER A 314 9.87 11.99 18.53
CA SER A 314 10.98 12.71 17.87
C SER A 314 11.44 13.92 18.67
#